data_AF-A0A7Y3MBZ1-F1
#
_entry.id   AF-A0A7Y3MBZ1-F1
#
_cell.length_a   1.000
_cell.length_b   1.000
_cell.length_c   1.000
_cell.angle_alpha   90.00
_cell.angle_beta   90.00
_cell.angle_gamma   90.00
#
_symmetry.space_group_name_H-M   'P 1'
#
loop_
_entity.id
_entity.type
_entity.pdbx_description
1 polymer ?
#
loop_
_entity_poly.entity_id
_entity_poly.type
_entity_poly.pdbx_seq_one_letter_code
_entity_poly.pdbx_strand_id
1 'polypeptide(L)'
;YVSVRHGGISIGADNEINGITLGGVGRGTVVENIEVVANLDDGVEWFGGTVNVKNVIVAYGEDDGLDIDQNYAGTISNAIVITSGATSGDNAFEIDGPEGSLTDGFFTIDGATVIDKDGGADTAADLKSKTQGIIKNVSWRGFTDNVKMRSSCEESDCITVKSDTYQNYLDGKLSIQNCEWVGTATVADWLTVYGDKDCPGDVACTISTAQQDAAINILDSENNTISNTPTKGADINAFMGWSWVANTGNL
;
A
#
# COMPACT_ATOMS: atom_id res chain seq x y z
N TYR A 1 7.84 21.76 5.99
CA TYR A 1 7.34 20.45 6.41
C TYR A 1 6.03 20.63 7.12
N VAL A 2 5.18 19.60 7.12
CA VAL A 2 3.94 19.53 7.90
C VAL A 2 4.04 18.30 8.81
N SER A 3 3.54 18.42 10.04
CA SER A 3 3.42 17.30 10.97
C SER A 3 2.00 17.27 11.52
N VAL A 4 1.27 16.19 11.24
CA VAL A 4 -0.03 15.88 11.85
C VAL A 4 0.18 14.75 12.84
N ARG A 5 -0.35 14.87 14.06
CA ARG A 5 -0.18 13.83 15.08
C ARG A 5 -1.43 13.67 15.93
N HIS A 6 -1.69 12.44 16.37
CA HIS A 6 -2.81 12.12 17.27
C HIS A 6 -4.18 12.55 16.72
N GLY A 7 -4.38 12.36 15.40
CA GLY A 7 -5.67 12.52 14.71
C GLY A 7 -6.46 11.19 14.65
N GLY A 8 -7.36 11.04 13.68
CA GLY A 8 -8.09 9.76 13.48
C GLY A 8 -9.33 9.58 14.34
N ILE A 9 -9.80 10.60 15.06
CA ILE A 9 -10.98 10.40 15.92
C ILE A 9 -12.21 10.07 15.08
N SER A 10 -12.88 8.96 15.42
CA SER A 10 -14.19 8.61 14.87
C SER A 10 -15.21 9.71 15.16
N ILE A 11 -15.87 10.19 14.11
CA ILE A 11 -16.91 11.21 14.15
C ILE A 11 -18.30 10.66 13.80
N GLY A 12 -18.39 9.38 13.46
CA GLY A 12 -19.62 8.65 13.16
C GLY A 12 -19.34 7.18 12.93
N ALA A 13 -20.39 6.37 12.69
CA ALA A 13 -20.16 5.02 12.19
C ALA A 13 -19.59 5.13 10.76
N ASP A 14 -18.47 4.46 10.52
CA ASP A 14 -17.75 4.44 9.25
C ASP A 14 -17.42 5.86 8.76
N ASN A 15 -17.00 6.72 9.70
CA ASN A 15 -16.63 8.10 9.42
C ASN A 15 -15.61 8.57 10.45
N GLU A 16 -14.35 8.48 10.06
CA GLU A 16 -13.17 8.83 10.82
C GLU A 16 -12.45 10.03 10.15
N ILE A 17 -11.37 10.53 10.74
CA ILE A 17 -10.61 11.67 10.20
C ILE A 17 -9.17 11.24 9.97
N ASN A 18 -8.80 11.04 8.72
CA ASN A 18 -7.43 10.73 8.31
C ASN A 18 -6.44 11.80 8.76
N GLY A 19 -5.16 11.44 8.82
CA GLY A 19 -4.09 12.38 9.13
C GLY A 19 -3.99 13.48 8.07
N ILE A 20 -3.85 13.09 6.80
CA ILE A 20 -3.86 14.02 5.67
C ILE A 20 -4.66 13.42 4.51
N THR A 21 -5.78 14.03 4.17
CA THR A 21 -6.56 13.69 2.97
C THR A 21 -6.20 14.60 1.79
N LEU A 22 -5.90 14.01 0.63
CA LEU A 22 -5.57 14.70 -0.63
C LEU A 22 -6.60 14.40 -1.71
N GLY A 23 -7.75 15.07 -1.66
CA GLY A 23 -8.82 14.91 -2.66
C GLY A 23 -8.59 15.69 -3.96
N GLY A 24 -8.33 14.98 -5.07
CA GLY A 24 -8.28 15.56 -6.41
C GLY A 24 -7.17 16.60 -6.64
N VAL A 25 -6.10 16.59 -5.83
CA VAL A 25 -5.05 17.61 -5.87
C VAL A 25 -4.20 17.48 -7.14
N GLY A 26 -3.96 18.59 -7.84
CA GLY A 26 -3.23 18.61 -9.10
C GLY A 26 -1.70 18.69 -8.97
N ARG A 27 -0.97 18.22 -9.99
CA ARG A 27 0.52 18.24 -10.07
C ARG A 27 1.21 19.60 -9.96
N GLY A 28 0.45 20.70 -10.02
CA GLY A 28 0.97 22.05 -9.81
C GLY A 28 1.15 22.39 -8.32
N THR A 29 0.60 21.58 -7.42
CA THR A 29 0.74 21.72 -5.98
C THR A 29 2.03 21.06 -5.52
N VAL A 30 2.77 21.74 -4.65
CA VAL A 30 3.96 21.18 -4.00
C VAL A 30 3.52 20.55 -2.67
N VAL A 31 3.66 19.24 -2.56
CA VAL A 31 3.48 18.50 -1.31
C VAL A 31 4.79 17.78 -1.01
N GLU A 32 5.54 18.29 -0.04
CA GLU A 32 6.82 17.72 0.34
C GLU A 32 7.08 17.84 1.84
N ASN A 33 7.78 16.84 2.38
CA ASN A 33 8.18 16.75 3.78
C ASN A 33 6.95 16.80 4.70
N ILE A 34 6.12 15.77 4.62
CA ILE A 34 4.94 15.60 5.47
C ILE A 34 5.16 14.41 6.40
N GLU A 35 4.75 14.52 7.65
CA GLU A 35 4.69 13.39 8.58
C GLU A 35 3.32 13.29 9.25
N VAL A 36 2.87 12.06 9.44
CA VAL A 36 1.70 11.70 10.22
C VAL A 36 2.13 10.70 11.29
N VAL A 37 1.78 10.96 12.55
CA VAL A 37 2.20 10.12 13.68
C VAL A 37 1.03 9.79 14.59
N ALA A 38 0.82 8.51 14.90
CA ALA A 38 -0.22 8.06 15.81
C ALA A 38 -1.62 8.55 15.42
N ASN A 39 -1.97 8.39 14.14
CA ASN A 39 -3.33 8.62 13.65
C ASN A 39 -4.15 7.34 13.86
N LEU A 40 -5.37 7.46 14.38
CA LEU A 40 -6.23 6.29 14.60
C LEU A 40 -6.88 5.73 13.32
N ASP A 41 -6.95 6.58 12.31
CA ASP A 41 -7.47 6.30 10.96
C ASP A 41 -6.29 6.44 9.98
N ASP A 42 -6.54 6.47 8.68
CA ASP A 42 -5.48 6.50 7.67
C ASP A 42 -4.44 7.59 7.90
N GLY A 43 -3.19 7.24 7.63
CA GLY A 43 -2.07 8.18 7.70
C GLY A 43 -2.21 9.28 6.67
N VAL A 44 -2.07 8.90 5.39
CA VAL A 44 -2.29 9.79 4.25
C VAL A 44 -3.15 9.07 3.23
N GLU A 45 -4.28 9.67 2.87
CA GLU A 45 -5.20 9.10 1.89
C GLU A 45 -5.34 10.00 0.66
N TRP A 46 -5.31 9.40 -0.52
CA TRP A 46 -5.48 10.08 -1.80
C TRP A 46 -6.78 9.67 -2.49
N PHE A 47 -7.81 10.53 -2.40
CA PHE A 47 -8.98 10.42 -3.28
C PHE A 47 -8.71 11.05 -4.65
N GLY A 48 -8.04 10.31 -5.53
CA GLY A 48 -7.73 10.76 -6.89
C GLY A 48 -6.70 11.90 -6.98
N GLY A 49 -6.58 12.49 -8.17
CA GLY A 49 -5.67 13.62 -8.43
C GLY A 49 -4.34 13.21 -9.07
N THR A 50 -3.43 14.18 -9.22
CA THR A 50 -2.13 14.02 -9.92
C THR A 50 -0.97 14.64 -9.15
N VAL A 51 -1.18 15.07 -7.91
CA VAL A 51 -0.14 15.69 -7.09
C VAL A 51 1.02 14.72 -6.91
N ASN A 52 2.25 15.22 -6.95
CA ASN A 52 3.39 14.42 -6.55
C ASN A 52 3.69 14.72 -5.08
N VAL A 53 3.93 13.67 -4.29
CA VAL A 53 4.30 13.77 -2.89
C VAL A 53 5.73 13.29 -2.73
N LYS A 54 6.56 14.09 -2.06
CA LYS A 54 7.97 13.75 -1.80
C LYS A 54 8.26 13.76 -0.31
N ASN A 55 8.97 12.76 0.20
CA ASN A 55 9.35 12.66 1.61
C ASN A 55 8.11 12.65 2.53
N VAL A 56 7.38 11.53 2.50
CA VAL A 56 6.23 11.28 3.40
C VAL A 56 6.61 10.27 4.47
N ILE A 57 6.22 10.53 5.72
CA ILE A 57 6.29 9.55 6.80
C ILE A 57 4.89 9.32 7.35
N VAL A 58 4.52 8.06 7.51
CA VAL A 58 3.42 7.66 8.38
C VAL A 58 3.99 6.71 9.42
N ALA A 59 3.79 7.01 10.70
CA ALA A 59 4.36 6.21 11.77
C ALA A 59 3.36 5.98 12.88
N TYR A 60 3.28 4.74 13.33
CA TYR A 60 2.53 4.32 14.50
C TYR A 60 1.02 4.60 14.38
N GLY A 61 0.48 4.54 13.16
CA GLY A 61 -0.97 4.62 12.91
C GLY A 61 -1.67 3.31 13.28
N GLU A 62 -2.99 3.37 13.44
CA GLU A 62 -3.84 2.23 13.81
C GLU A 62 -4.78 1.78 12.67
N ASP A 63 -4.61 2.38 11.49
CA ASP A 63 -5.28 2.01 10.23
C ASP A 63 -4.27 2.13 9.08
N ASP A 64 -4.70 2.39 7.86
CA ASP A 64 -3.83 2.32 6.71
C ASP A 64 -2.72 3.37 6.69
N GLY A 65 -1.50 2.94 6.36
CA GLY A 65 -0.34 3.82 6.31
C GLY A 65 -0.45 4.84 5.18
N LEU A 66 -0.41 4.35 3.94
CA LEU A 66 -0.72 5.12 2.74
C LEU A 66 -1.92 4.47 2.06
N ASP A 67 -3.01 5.22 1.92
CA ASP A 67 -4.21 4.75 1.25
C ASP A 67 -4.45 5.50 -0.07
N ILE A 68 -4.58 4.78 -1.18
CA ILE A 68 -4.80 5.34 -2.50
C ILE A 68 -6.13 4.87 -3.03
N ASP A 69 -6.94 5.84 -3.45
CA ASP A 69 -8.32 5.58 -3.77
C ASP A 69 -8.78 6.33 -5.03
N GLN A 70 -9.95 5.94 -5.54
CA GLN A 70 -10.67 6.57 -6.66
C GLN A 70 -9.99 6.56 -8.04
N ASN A 71 -8.85 7.25 -8.25
CA ASN A 71 -8.15 7.37 -9.56
C ASN A 71 -6.82 8.13 -9.44
N TYR A 72 -6.07 7.97 -8.35
CA TYR A 72 -4.84 8.74 -8.16
C TYR A 72 -3.79 8.38 -9.23
N ALA A 73 -3.18 9.42 -9.82
CA ALA A 73 -2.23 9.30 -10.94
C ALA A 73 -0.95 10.10 -10.69
N GLY A 74 -0.62 10.34 -9.42
CA GLY A 74 0.59 11.03 -8.99
C GLY A 74 1.73 10.07 -8.66
N THR A 75 2.87 10.65 -8.28
CA THR A 75 4.02 9.91 -7.76
C THR A 75 4.23 10.20 -6.28
N ILE A 76 4.33 9.16 -5.47
CA ILE A 76 4.80 9.20 -4.09
C ILE A 76 6.27 8.76 -4.12
N SER A 77 7.17 9.68 -3.82
CA SER A 77 8.63 9.42 -3.81
C SER A 77 9.19 9.54 -2.41
N ASN A 78 10.06 8.59 -2.06
CA ASN A 78 10.75 8.57 -0.77
C ASN A 78 9.75 8.54 0.40
N ALA A 79 9.15 7.38 0.67
CA ALA A 79 8.15 7.19 1.72
C ALA A 79 8.68 6.32 2.86
N ILE A 80 8.26 6.59 4.10
CA ILE A 80 8.48 5.68 5.21
C ILE A 80 7.12 5.40 5.86
N VAL A 81 6.78 4.11 5.96
CA VAL A 81 5.63 3.67 6.74
C VAL A 81 6.15 2.78 7.87
N ILE A 82 5.80 3.13 9.10
CA ILE A 82 6.11 2.32 10.28
C ILE A 82 4.79 1.99 10.94
N THR A 83 4.40 0.73 10.93
CA THR A 83 3.25 0.27 11.71
C THR A 83 3.72 -0.11 13.11
N SER A 84 2.84 0.07 14.10
CA SER A 84 3.01 -0.52 15.43
C SER A 84 1.67 -1.02 15.91
N GLY A 85 1.63 -2.28 16.33
CA GLY A 85 0.49 -2.93 16.94
C GLY A 85 0.19 -2.45 18.37
N ALA A 86 0.28 -1.14 18.66
CA ALA A 86 -0.19 -0.61 19.93
C ALA A 86 -1.71 -0.86 20.09
N THR A 87 -2.45 -0.81 18.99
CA THR A 87 -3.72 -1.52 18.76
C THR A 87 -3.65 -2.30 17.44
N SER A 88 -4.71 -2.99 17.02
CA SER A 88 -4.68 -3.75 15.76
C SER A 88 -4.70 -2.78 14.58
N GLY A 89 -3.56 -2.56 13.93
CA GLY A 89 -3.50 -1.83 12.65
C GLY A 89 -4.11 -2.65 11.50
N ASP A 90 -4.20 -2.04 10.32
CA ASP A 90 -4.69 -2.71 9.10
C ASP A 90 -3.56 -2.92 8.06
N ASN A 91 -3.38 -2.02 7.09
CA ASN A 91 -2.40 -2.20 6.02
C ASN A 91 -1.33 -1.09 6.03
N ALA A 92 -0.07 -1.45 5.76
CA ALA A 92 0.94 -0.43 5.55
C ALA A 92 0.68 0.38 4.27
N PHE A 93 0.20 -0.30 3.22
CA PHE A 93 -0.38 0.33 2.03
C PHE A 93 -1.75 -0.30 1.76
N GLU A 94 -2.77 0.52 1.61
CA GLU A 94 -4.05 0.12 1.01
C GLU A 94 -4.18 0.85 -0.33
N ILE A 95 -4.53 0.11 -1.40
CA ILE A 95 -4.52 0.70 -2.74
C ILE A 95 -5.67 0.16 -3.57
N ASP A 96 -6.64 1.03 -3.80
CA ASP A 96 -7.68 0.92 -4.82
C ASP A 96 -7.30 1.67 -6.11
N GLY A 97 -8.00 1.34 -7.18
CA GLY A 97 -7.80 1.86 -8.52
C GLY A 97 -8.96 2.71 -9.02
N PRO A 98 -9.09 2.88 -10.35
CA PRO A 98 -10.13 3.70 -10.94
C PRO A 98 -11.57 3.28 -10.59
N GLU A 99 -12.36 4.25 -10.13
CA GLU A 99 -13.78 4.11 -9.78
C GLU A 99 -14.74 4.80 -10.76
N GLY A 100 -16.00 4.34 -10.74
CA GLY A 100 -17.06 4.91 -11.56
C GLY A 100 -16.73 4.88 -13.05
N SER A 101 -16.65 6.06 -13.68
CA SER A 101 -16.31 6.21 -15.10
C SER A 101 -14.82 6.48 -15.36
N LEU A 102 -14.00 6.55 -14.31
CA LEU A 102 -12.57 6.79 -14.43
C LEU A 102 -11.87 5.47 -14.78
N THR A 103 -10.79 5.55 -15.54
CA THR A 103 -10.09 4.34 -16.03
C THR A 103 -8.57 4.49 -16.14
N ASP A 104 -8.04 5.71 -15.97
CA ASP A 104 -6.68 6.08 -16.39
C ASP A 104 -5.75 6.48 -15.25
N GLY A 105 -6.23 6.44 -14.01
CA GLY A 105 -5.43 6.72 -12.83
C GLY A 105 -4.32 5.69 -12.71
N PHE A 106 -3.08 6.13 -12.71
CA PHE A 106 -1.91 5.24 -12.73
C PHE A 106 -0.87 5.82 -11.77
N PHE A 107 -0.82 5.29 -10.56
CA PHE A 107 0.06 5.82 -9.52
C PHE A 107 1.51 5.34 -9.70
N THR A 108 2.43 5.98 -8.99
CA THR A 108 3.78 5.44 -8.79
C THR A 108 4.20 5.62 -7.33
N ILE A 109 4.59 4.54 -6.67
CA ILE A 109 5.36 4.56 -5.42
C ILE A 109 6.81 4.24 -5.76
N ASP A 110 7.73 5.16 -5.49
CA ASP A 110 9.15 5.04 -5.82
C ASP A 110 10.03 5.31 -4.60
N GLY A 111 10.65 4.25 -4.08
CA GLY A 111 11.54 4.33 -2.94
C GLY A 111 10.76 4.44 -1.64
N ALA A 112 10.39 3.31 -1.04
CA ALA A 112 9.72 3.31 0.25
C ALA A 112 10.35 2.31 1.23
N THR A 113 10.44 2.68 2.50
CA THR A 113 10.80 1.76 3.59
C THR A 113 9.55 1.50 4.42
N VAL A 114 9.11 0.25 4.44
CA VAL A 114 7.87 -0.18 5.10
C VAL A 114 8.26 -1.15 6.22
N ILE A 115 7.89 -0.82 7.44
CA ILE A 115 8.34 -1.52 8.64
C ILE A 115 7.14 -1.87 9.50
N ASP A 116 6.96 -3.15 9.77
CA ASP A 116 6.23 -3.63 10.93
C ASP A 116 7.24 -3.81 12.07
N LYS A 117 7.02 -3.05 13.16
CA LYS A 117 7.99 -2.97 14.26
C LYS A 117 7.83 -4.09 15.30
N ASP A 118 6.65 -4.67 15.45
CA ASP A 118 6.38 -5.69 16.45
C ASP A 118 6.10 -7.08 15.86
N GLY A 119 6.01 -7.20 14.54
CA GLY A 119 5.71 -8.45 13.86
C GLY A 119 4.27 -8.90 14.11
N GLY A 120 3.40 -7.94 14.42
CA GLY A 120 1.98 -8.11 14.69
C GLY A 120 1.19 -8.52 13.45
N ALA A 121 -0.14 -8.38 13.55
CA ALA A 121 -1.06 -8.78 12.49
C ALA A 121 -1.31 -7.66 11.46
N ASP A 122 -0.33 -6.78 11.23
CA ASP A 122 -0.42 -5.75 10.20
C ASP A 122 -0.09 -6.34 8.83
N THR A 123 -0.81 -5.92 7.79
CA THR A 123 -0.62 -6.39 6.41
C THR A 123 0.41 -5.51 5.68
N ALA A 124 1.36 -6.13 4.97
CA ALA A 124 2.38 -5.39 4.23
C ALA A 124 1.81 -4.47 3.13
N ALA A 125 0.74 -4.91 2.45
CA ALA A 125 -0.12 -4.09 1.60
C ALA A 125 -1.40 -4.86 1.22
N ASP A 126 -2.52 -4.20 1.02
CA ASP A 126 -3.68 -4.73 0.31
C ASP A 126 -3.89 -3.98 -1.01
N LEU A 127 -3.78 -4.72 -2.12
CA LEU A 127 -4.02 -4.23 -3.47
C LEU A 127 -5.46 -4.64 -3.85
N LYS A 128 -6.38 -3.71 -3.59
CA LYS A 128 -7.84 -3.92 -3.58
C LYS A 128 -8.46 -3.83 -4.97
N SER A 129 -9.49 -3.03 -5.20
CA SER A 129 -10.22 -3.00 -6.47
C SER A 129 -9.42 -2.31 -7.56
N LYS A 130 -9.25 -2.97 -8.72
CA LYS A 130 -8.74 -2.37 -9.96
C LYS A 130 -7.41 -1.62 -9.84
N THR A 131 -6.61 -1.89 -8.82
CA THR A 131 -5.31 -1.28 -8.58
C THR A 131 -4.48 -1.33 -9.86
N GLN A 132 -3.92 -0.18 -10.25
CA GLN A 132 -3.04 -0.07 -11.41
C GLN A 132 -2.01 1.06 -11.18
N GLY A 133 -0.76 0.80 -11.53
CA GLY A 133 0.36 1.67 -11.18
C GLY A 133 1.68 0.91 -11.06
N ILE A 134 2.69 1.56 -10.47
CA ILE A 134 4.01 0.97 -10.25
C ILE A 134 4.40 1.11 -8.79
N ILE A 135 4.74 0.01 -8.15
CA ILE A 135 5.40 -0.03 -6.85
C ILE A 135 6.85 -0.45 -7.09
N LYS A 136 7.82 0.43 -6.81
CA LYS A 136 9.23 0.12 -7.06
C LYS A 136 10.18 0.67 -6.02
N ASN A 137 11.34 0.01 -5.91
CA ASN A 137 12.40 0.36 -4.97
C ASN A 137 11.92 0.34 -3.50
N VAL A 138 10.94 -0.51 -3.18
CA VAL A 138 10.36 -0.61 -1.83
C VAL A 138 11.04 -1.72 -1.03
N SER A 139 11.21 -1.51 0.27
CA SER A 139 11.80 -2.43 1.24
C SER A 139 10.79 -2.73 2.35
N TRP A 140 10.24 -3.95 2.38
CA TRP A 140 9.33 -4.42 3.43
C TRP A 140 10.11 -5.16 4.51
N ARG A 141 9.80 -4.90 5.78
CA ARG A 141 10.57 -5.41 6.92
C ARG A 141 9.63 -5.74 8.08
N GLY A 142 9.86 -6.90 8.71
CA GLY A 142 9.16 -7.28 9.95
C GLY A 142 7.77 -7.90 9.79
N PHE A 143 7.14 -7.74 8.63
CA PHE A 143 5.79 -8.24 8.37
C PHE A 143 5.67 -9.76 8.45
N THR A 144 4.57 -10.20 9.08
CA THR A 144 4.14 -11.61 9.07
C THR A 144 2.98 -11.85 8.10
N ASP A 145 2.15 -10.83 7.84
CA ASP A 145 1.14 -10.84 6.79
C ASP A 145 1.64 -10.09 5.54
N ASN A 146 1.34 -10.64 4.38
CA ASN A 146 2.08 -10.35 3.16
C ASN A 146 1.38 -9.31 2.28
N VAL A 147 1.87 -9.11 1.05
CA VAL A 147 1.12 -8.29 0.09
C VAL A 147 -0.09 -9.11 -0.36
N LYS A 148 -1.29 -8.56 -0.21
CA LYS A 148 -2.54 -9.16 -0.67
C LYS A 148 -2.95 -8.55 -2.00
N MET A 149 -3.55 -9.36 -2.85
CA MET A 149 -3.98 -8.96 -4.18
C MET A 149 -5.37 -9.50 -4.47
N ARG A 150 -6.32 -8.59 -4.69
CA ARG A 150 -7.70 -8.95 -5.00
C ARG A 150 -7.84 -9.52 -6.41
N SER A 151 -8.66 -10.55 -6.53
CA SER A 151 -9.16 -11.10 -7.79
C SER A 151 -10.68 -11.20 -7.75
N SER A 152 -11.35 -10.53 -8.68
CA SER A 152 -12.81 -10.63 -8.89
C SER A 152 -13.18 -11.69 -9.94
N CYS A 153 -14.44 -12.16 -9.91
CA CYS A 153 -14.92 -13.25 -10.77
C CYS A 153 -16.39 -13.11 -11.21
N GLU A 154 -16.82 -13.93 -12.17
CA GLU A 154 -18.22 -14.03 -12.59
C GLU A 154 -19.11 -14.58 -11.48
N GLU A 155 -20.16 -13.85 -11.14
CA GLU A 155 -21.13 -14.23 -10.09
C GLU A 155 -21.81 -15.57 -10.40
N SER A 156 -21.89 -15.93 -11.68
CA SER A 156 -22.55 -17.15 -12.14
C SER A 156 -21.80 -18.43 -11.80
N ASP A 157 -20.48 -18.37 -11.61
CA ASP A 157 -19.64 -19.55 -11.39
C ASP A 157 -18.58 -19.41 -10.30
N CYS A 158 -18.35 -18.21 -9.77
CA CYS A 158 -17.38 -17.93 -8.71
C CYS A 158 -15.92 -18.28 -9.04
N ILE A 159 -15.61 -18.46 -10.33
CA ILE A 159 -14.32 -19.00 -10.80
C ILE A 159 -13.78 -18.18 -11.97
N THR A 160 -14.63 -17.80 -12.92
CA THR A 160 -14.20 -17.11 -14.14
C THR A 160 -13.72 -15.69 -13.79
N VAL A 161 -12.42 -15.44 -13.93
CA VAL A 161 -11.77 -14.15 -13.58
C VAL A 161 -12.34 -13.00 -14.40
N LYS A 162 -12.55 -11.85 -13.76
CA LYS A 162 -12.90 -10.57 -14.37
C LYS A 162 -11.76 -9.56 -14.34
N SER A 163 -11.95 -8.44 -15.02
CA SER A 163 -11.07 -7.28 -14.91
C SER A 163 -11.10 -6.74 -13.47
N ASP A 164 -9.96 -6.84 -12.81
CA ASP A 164 -9.70 -6.35 -11.46
C ASP A 164 -8.17 -6.30 -11.24
N THR A 165 -7.70 -6.07 -10.03
CA THR A 165 -6.26 -5.97 -9.70
C THR A 165 -5.43 -7.16 -10.17
N TYR A 166 -5.86 -8.39 -9.88
CA TYR A 166 -5.17 -9.59 -10.35
C TYR A 166 -4.99 -9.57 -11.88
N GLN A 167 -6.04 -9.23 -12.63
CA GLN A 167 -5.95 -9.16 -14.10
C GLN A 167 -5.09 -7.98 -14.56
N ASN A 168 -5.15 -6.82 -13.89
CA ASN A 168 -4.28 -5.69 -14.16
C ASN A 168 -2.80 -6.05 -13.98
N TYR A 169 -2.47 -6.86 -12.97
CA TYR A 169 -1.13 -7.35 -12.73
C TYR A 169 -0.66 -8.30 -13.85
N LEU A 170 -1.49 -9.25 -14.28
CA LEU A 170 -1.19 -10.12 -15.42
C LEU A 170 -1.02 -9.34 -16.74
N ASP A 171 -1.79 -8.27 -16.92
CA ASP A 171 -1.78 -7.42 -18.11
C ASP A 171 -0.63 -6.39 -18.10
N GLY A 172 0.15 -6.31 -17.02
CA GLY A 172 1.24 -5.34 -16.86
C GLY A 172 0.79 -3.89 -16.61
N LYS A 173 -0.46 -3.70 -16.18
CA LYS A 173 -0.99 -2.40 -15.71
C LYS A 173 -0.68 -2.13 -14.24
N LEU A 174 -0.31 -3.17 -13.51
CA LEU A 174 0.27 -3.07 -12.17
C LEU A 174 1.62 -3.78 -12.18
N SER A 175 2.65 -3.19 -11.59
CA SER A 175 3.93 -3.87 -11.38
C SER A 175 4.48 -3.62 -9.98
N ILE A 176 5.10 -4.66 -9.41
CA ILE A 176 5.90 -4.60 -8.18
C ILE A 176 7.31 -4.97 -8.61
N GLN A 177 8.23 -4.01 -8.65
CA GLN A 177 9.52 -4.22 -9.31
C GLN A 177 10.70 -3.60 -8.56
N ASN A 178 11.85 -4.26 -8.67
CA ASN A 178 13.07 -3.87 -7.97
C ASN A 178 12.86 -3.64 -6.46
N CYS A 179 12.02 -4.46 -5.85
CA CYS A 179 11.67 -4.42 -4.44
C CYS A 179 12.52 -5.37 -3.61
N GLU A 180 12.48 -5.27 -2.28
CA GLU A 180 13.06 -6.26 -1.37
C GLU A 180 12.15 -6.61 -0.21
N TRP A 181 12.15 -7.89 0.18
CA TRP A 181 11.56 -8.34 1.44
C TRP A 181 12.70 -8.71 2.38
N VAL A 182 12.78 -8.03 3.51
CA VAL A 182 13.86 -8.23 4.49
C VAL A 182 13.41 -9.20 5.56
N GLY A 183 14.06 -10.36 5.61
CA GLY A 183 13.75 -11.40 6.59
C GLY A 183 14.04 -12.80 6.06
N THR A 184 13.30 -13.78 6.56
CA THR A 184 13.47 -15.20 6.22
C THR A 184 12.39 -15.76 5.30
N ALA A 185 11.47 -14.91 4.83
CA ALA A 185 10.43 -15.28 3.88
C ALA A 185 11.02 -15.73 2.55
N THR A 186 10.29 -16.53 1.80
CA THR A 186 10.57 -16.83 0.39
C THR A 186 9.73 -15.93 -0.50
N VAL A 187 10.04 -15.88 -1.81
CA VAL A 187 9.23 -15.11 -2.77
C VAL A 187 7.78 -15.61 -2.81
N ALA A 188 7.56 -16.92 -2.58
CA ALA A 188 6.22 -17.50 -2.51
C ALA A 188 5.40 -16.99 -1.32
N ASP A 189 6.06 -16.55 -0.25
CA ASP A 189 5.41 -16.01 0.95
C ASP A 189 5.09 -14.51 0.82
N TRP A 190 5.59 -13.82 -0.22
CA TRP A 190 5.48 -12.36 -0.35
C TRP A 190 4.08 -11.92 -0.80
N LEU A 191 3.39 -12.72 -1.61
CA LEU A 191 2.14 -12.28 -2.23
C LEU A 191 1.05 -13.33 -2.08
N THR A 192 -0.15 -12.93 -1.66
CA THR A 192 -1.35 -13.78 -1.63
C THR A 192 -2.41 -13.20 -2.55
N VAL A 193 -2.92 -14.00 -3.49
CA VAL A 193 -4.10 -13.66 -4.27
C VAL A 193 -5.33 -14.13 -3.49
N TYR A 194 -6.28 -13.22 -3.24
CA TYR A 194 -7.55 -13.54 -2.59
C TYR A 194 -8.74 -13.22 -3.50
N GLY A 195 -9.84 -13.94 -3.28
CA GLY A 195 -11.06 -13.74 -4.03
C GLY A 195 -11.91 -12.63 -3.41
N ASP A 196 -12.38 -11.72 -4.25
CA ASP A 196 -13.41 -10.77 -3.85
C ASP A 196 -14.75 -11.46 -3.53
N LYS A 197 -15.62 -10.81 -2.76
CA LYS A 197 -16.93 -11.33 -2.33
C LYS A 197 -18.06 -11.10 -3.36
N ASP A 198 -17.75 -11.16 -4.64
CA ASP A 198 -18.70 -10.95 -5.75
C ASP A 198 -19.75 -12.07 -5.88
N CYS A 199 -19.56 -13.23 -5.25
CA CYS A 199 -20.49 -14.34 -5.41
C CYS A 199 -21.78 -14.19 -4.59
N PRO A 200 -22.88 -14.83 -5.02
CA PRO A 200 -24.14 -14.82 -4.28
C PRO A 200 -23.97 -15.17 -2.80
N GLY A 201 -24.39 -14.24 -1.93
CA GLY A 201 -24.28 -14.40 -0.48
C GLY A 201 -22.91 -14.00 0.09
N ASP A 202 -22.23 -13.04 -0.53
CA ASP A 202 -20.93 -12.49 -0.09
C ASP A 202 -19.84 -13.56 0.01
N VAL A 203 -19.90 -14.55 -0.88
CA VAL A 203 -18.91 -15.63 -0.95
C VAL A 203 -17.70 -15.15 -1.74
N ALA A 204 -16.50 -15.47 -1.26
CA ALA A 204 -15.28 -15.14 -1.98
C ALA A 204 -15.14 -15.95 -3.29
N CYS A 205 -14.60 -15.31 -4.33
CA CYS A 205 -14.15 -15.97 -5.54
C CYS A 205 -13.16 -17.10 -5.20
N THR A 206 -13.26 -18.22 -5.92
CA THR A 206 -12.34 -19.33 -5.72
C THR A 206 -11.00 -19.02 -6.42
N ILE A 207 -9.92 -18.98 -5.65
CA ILE A 207 -8.56 -18.80 -6.18
C ILE A 207 -7.90 -20.16 -6.36
N SER A 208 -7.55 -20.48 -7.60
CA SER A 208 -6.79 -21.68 -7.94
C SER A 208 -5.31 -21.52 -7.64
N THR A 209 -4.61 -22.63 -7.39
CA THR A 209 -3.15 -22.64 -7.26
C THR A 209 -2.46 -22.06 -8.51
N ALA A 210 -3.01 -22.30 -9.70
CA ALA A 210 -2.47 -21.74 -10.94
C ALA A 210 -2.55 -20.20 -10.98
N GLN A 211 -3.60 -19.60 -10.41
CA GLN A 211 -3.71 -18.14 -10.32
C GLN A 211 -2.67 -17.57 -9.37
N GLN A 212 -2.54 -18.16 -8.19
CA GLN A 212 -1.52 -17.80 -7.20
C GLN A 212 -0.11 -17.91 -7.79
N ASP A 213 0.22 -19.05 -8.42
CA ASP A 213 1.53 -19.29 -9.02
C ASP A 213 1.84 -18.29 -10.14
N ALA A 214 0.84 -17.92 -10.96
CA ALA A 214 1.02 -16.93 -12.01
C ALA A 214 1.43 -15.55 -11.45
N ALA A 215 0.80 -15.10 -10.36
CA ALA A 215 1.16 -13.85 -9.71
C ALA A 215 2.57 -13.90 -9.10
N ILE A 216 2.92 -14.99 -8.42
CA ILE A 216 4.26 -15.20 -7.86
C ILE A 216 5.34 -15.22 -8.94
N ASN A 217 5.08 -15.86 -10.09
CA ASN A 217 6.04 -15.91 -11.19
C ASN A 217 6.34 -14.51 -11.77
N ILE A 218 5.32 -13.65 -11.88
CA ILE A 218 5.54 -12.25 -12.30
C ILE A 218 6.39 -11.54 -11.25
N LEU A 219 6.05 -11.68 -9.96
CA LEU A 219 6.78 -11.06 -8.86
C LEU A 219 8.27 -11.46 -8.87
N ASP A 220 8.58 -12.75 -9.08
CA ASP A 220 9.95 -13.25 -9.13
C ASP A 220 10.73 -12.73 -10.36
N SER A 221 10.03 -12.45 -11.46
CA SER A 221 10.65 -11.95 -12.71
C SER A 221 11.01 -10.47 -12.71
N GLU A 222 10.48 -9.68 -11.76
CA GLU A 222 10.58 -8.22 -11.72
C GLU A 222 11.75 -7.70 -10.85
N ASN A 223 12.82 -8.48 -10.72
CA ASN A 223 14.03 -8.14 -9.96
C ASN A 223 13.76 -7.85 -8.46
N ASN A 224 12.76 -8.55 -7.91
CA ASN A 224 12.45 -8.53 -6.48
C ASN A 224 13.36 -9.52 -5.74
N THR A 225 13.76 -9.17 -4.52
CA THR A 225 14.79 -9.94 -3.80
C THR A 225 14.44 -10.16 -2.34
N ILE A 226 14.54 -11.41 -1.87
CA ILE A 226 14.61 -11.69 -0.43
C ILE A 226 16.00 -11.30 0.07
N SER A 227 16.08 -10.49 1.12
CA SER A 227 17.33 -10.00 1.68
C SER A 227 17.41 -10.25 3.18
N ASN A 228 18.61 -10.60 3.68
CA ASN A 228 18.83 -10.74 5.13
C ASN A 228 19.02 -9.39 5.83
N THR A 229 19.46 -8.37 5.07
CA THR A 229 19.68 -7.01 5.55
C THR A 229 19.13 -6.03 4.52
N PRO A 230 18.56 -4.90 4.92
CA PRO A 230 17.99 -3.95 3.97
C PRO A 230 19.05 -3.34 3.05
N THR A 231 18.75 -3.26 1.76
CA THR A 231 19.58 -2.65 0.71
C THR A 231 18.84 -1.66 -0.17
N LYS A 232 17.50 -1.62 -0.07
CA LYS A 232 16.60 -0.74 -0.82
C LYS A 232 15.72 0.06 0.15
N GLY A 233 14.84 0.88 -0.43
CA GLY A 233 13.87 1.68 0.29
C GLY A 233 14.21 3.17 0.28
N ALA A 234 13.63 3.90 1.24
CA ALA A 234 13.74 5.35 1.34
C ALA A 234 15.16 5.82 1.75
N ASP A 235 15.58 6.96 1.21
CA ASP A 235 16.72 7.73 1.70
C ASP A 235 16.34 8.41 3.02
N ILE A 236 16.73 7.76 4.11
CA ILE A 236 16.49 8.21 5.49
C ILE A 236 17.07 9.62 5.75
N ASN A 237 18.15 10.01 5.06
CA ASN A 237 18.78 11.31 5.30
C ASN A 237 17.85 12.48 4.94
N ALA A 238 16.93 12.28 4.00
CA ALA A 238 15.96 13.30 3.59
C ALA A 238 14.96 13.66 4.70
N PHE A 239 14.84 12.83 5.74
CA PHE A 239 13.91 13.01 6.86
C PHE A 239 14.57 13.61 8.10
N MET A 240 15.90 13.67 8.13
CA MET A 240 16.68 14.18 9.25
C MET A 240 16.46 15.69 9.44
N GLY A 241 16.37 16.13 10.70
CA GLY A 241 16.29 17.55 11.05
C GLY A 241 14.89 18.15 10.96
N TRP A 242 13.88 17.42 10.47
CA TRP A 242 12.49 17.90 10.47
C TRP A 242 11.48 16.86 10.97
N SER A 243 11.65 15.58 10.65
CA SER A 243 10.71 14.56 11.10
C SER A 243 10.95 14.18 12.56
N TRP A 244 9.87 13.96 13.30
CA TRP A 244 9.95 13.47 14.68
C TRP A 244 10.53 12.07 14.75
N VAL A 245 10.13 11.18 13.84
CA VAL A 245 10.59 9.79 13.82
C VAL A 245 12.12 9.73 13.72
N ALA A 246 12.71 10.50 12.80
CA ALA A 246 14.16 10.56 12.64
C ALA A 246 14.86 11.27 13.82
N ASN A 247 14.29 12.38 14.30
CA ASN A 247 14.88 13.16 15.40
C ASN A 247 14.82 12.47 16.77
N THR A 248 13.97 11.46 16.92
CA THR A 248 13.79 10.71 18.18
C THR A 248 14.37 9.30 18.15
N GLY A 249 14.97 8.89 17.03
CA GLY A 249 15.52 7.54 16.87
C GLY A 249 14.43 6.46 16.83
N ASN A 250 13.25 6.81 16.32
CA ASN A 250 12.09 5.93 16.19
C ASN A 250 11.90 5.40 14.75
N LEU A 251 12.91 5.54 13.90
CA LEU A 251 13.01 4.90 12.59
C LEU A 251 13.41 3.43 12.71
#